data_AF-A0A7C6S0K0-F1
#
_entry.id   AF-A0A7C6S0K0-F1
#
_cell.length_a   1.000
_cell.length_b   1.000
_cell.length_c   1.000
_cell.angle_alpha   90.00
_cell.angle_beta   90.00
_cell.angle_gamma   90.00
#
_symmetry.space_group_name_H-M   'P 1'
#
loop_
_entity.id
_entity.type
_entity.pdbx_description
1 polymer ?
#
loop_
_entity_poly.entity_id
_entity_poly.type
_entity_poly.pdbx_seq_one_letter_code
_entity_poly.pdbx_strand_id
1 'polypeptide(L)'
;NYEFLGWYDNPDFEGEVYLVITEEKTLYAKFEEKDPVTDLIIDNEIIQLIKGAEHQLEITILPEYAHNKTLLFYTSDDKVASVSPEGLITANNAGDVTIKVTSHNGNVEVEMDITVVADNDVSVKFTEGFNGNVNVGDLFGIEVTGFGEINSGLVYTLSVEDENVLELTETNEFKALAVGTTQILIQSEDDLKFAYTVIVQPDLSESRVDQLLEILANANNPVAKGLNVITYYTAMQEWSDPRHESVNLYLFDEYVVDSTTYPADPTEFSNRKMTSVEFVLVHDTANLSGGLANHGSFFQNRANGIGIHYTTGDYGIVASLPDDYVGWHAGDGTGYSFEWHKTGIMANDNWDPLLDISTDGYFTFDGQKSTVLAPTGKNGEILDRSYFTYQGPSWDIFDGEYVIATTWFATNQQARGVIGTRGGNERSIGIEMNVNRNADIIDTVQRTAKLVANLLEENDLDNRRVIMHNTTDGKGDPYTLNNTIYEGTWYFDRFMEHVAVERDVLANFPDAVIEFSTDSDLVSDTGRVISMPEFTTEVEYTITVTIGEETKSITLVSVIPGVNTWNQNYGFFAPTQAWAKAGYRS
;
A
#
# COMPACT_ATOMS: atom_id res chain seq x y z
N ASN A 1 17.06 -43.76 14.08
CA ASN A 1 16.60 -42.73 15.05
C ASN A 1 16.10 -43.37 16.33
N TYR A 2 15.22 -44.37 16.26
CA TYR A 2 14.75 -45.06 17.46
C TYR A 2 15.17 -46.53 17.50
N GLU A 3 15.54 -47.01 18.68
CA GLU A 3 15.78 -48.41 19.00
C GLU A 3 14.47 -49.05 19.47
N PHE A 4 14.11 -50.17 18.85
CA PHE A 4 12.94 -50.93 19.26
C PHE A 4 13.28 -51.71 20.53
N LEU A 5 12.61 -51.37 21.63
CA LEU A 5 12.89 -51.96 22.94
C LEU A 5 12.04 -53.20 23.22
N GLY A 6 10.93 -53.39 22.50
CA GLY A 6 10.09 -54.56 22.64
C GLY A 6 8.59 -54.30 22.55
N TRP A 7 7.82 -55.39 22.62
CA TRP A 7 6.36 -55.37 22.70
C TRP A 7 5.92 -55.50 24.16
N TYR A 8 4.94 -54.71 24.58
CA TYR A 8 4.36 -54.71 25.93
C TYR A 8 2.84 -54.93 25.83
N ASP A 9 2.21 -55.50 26.85
CA ASP A 9 0.76 -55.71 26.89
C ASP A 9 -0.02 -54.56 27.55
N ASN A 10 0.68 -53.49 27.94
CA ASN A 10 0.12 -52.28 28.50
C ASN A 10 0.75 -51.03 27.84
N PRO A 11 -0.01 -49.92 27.73
CA PRO A 11 0.47 -48.69 27.12
C PRO A 11 1.54 -47.96 27.96
N ASP A 12 1.67 -48.30 29.24
CA ASP A 12 2.66 -47.70 30.16
C ASP A 12 4.05 -48.37 30.04
N PHE A 13 4.15 -49.42 29.23
CA PHE A 13 5.37 -50.22 29.00
C PHE A 13 6.03 -50.78 30.28
N GLU A 14 5.20 -51.15 31.26
CA GLU A 14 5.66 -51.78 32.50
C GLU A 14 5.78 -53.31 32.33
N GLY A 15 6.75 -53.93 33.00
CA GLY A 15 6.94 -55.38 32.99
C GLY A 15 7.93 -55.92 31.95
N GLU A 16 7.89 -57.23 31.71
CA GLU A 16 8.79 -57.94 30.79
C GLU A 16 8.33 -57.81 29.33
N VAL A 17 9.29 -57.78 28.40
CA VAL A 17 9.01 -57.72 26.95
C VAL A 17 8.34 -59.01 26.48
N TYR A 18 7.26 -58.88 25.70
CA TYR A 18 6.60 -59.99 25.03
C TYR A 18 7.39 -60.45 23.81
N LEU A 19 7.81 -61.71 23.82
CA LEU A 19 8.58 -62.34 22.73
C LEU A 19 7.79 -63.39 21.94
N VAL A 20 6.70 -63.92 22.49
CA VAL A 20 5.90 -64.98 21.88
C VAL A 20 4.42 -64.69 22.06
N ILE A 21 3.65 -64.74 20.97
CA ILE A 21 2.20 -64.54 20.94
C ILE A 21 1.53 -65.90 20.87
N THR A 22 0.87 -66.33 21.96
CA THR A 22 0.20 -67.65 22.06
C THR A 22 -1.33 -67.57 21.99
N GLU A 23 -1.89 -66.37 22.04
CA GLU A 23 -3.33 -66.07 21.96
C GLU A 23 -3.54 -64.68 21.31
N GLU A 24 -4.76 -64.37 20.89
CA GLU A 24 -5.10 -63.05 20.37
C GLU A 24 -4.99 -61.99 21.48
N LYS A 25 -4.19 -60.95 21.26
CA LYS A 25 -3.92 -59.89 22.25
C LYS A 25 -3.48 -58.59 21.57
N THR A 26 -3.74 -57.46 22.21
CA THR A 26 -3.20 -56.14 21.84
C THR A 26 -1.83 -55.95 22.49
N LEU A 27 -0.83 -55.58 21.69
CA LEU A 27 0.51 -55.25 22.15
C LEU A 27 0.90 -53.84 21.70
N TYR A 28 1.70 -53.17 22.51
CA TYR A 28 2.23 -51.82 22.30
C TYR A 28 3.72 -51.93 22.01
N ALA A 29 4.18 -51.38 20.88
CA ALA A 29 5.60 -51.32 20.54
C ALA A 29 6.26 -50.14 21.28
N LYS A 30 7.31 -50.42 22.04
CA LYS A 30 8.14 -49.38 22.66
C LYS A 30 9.36 -49.08 21.79
N PHE A 31 9.58 -47.80 21.55
CA PHE A 31 10.74 -47.27 20.86
C PHE A 31 11.40 -46.21 21.74
N GLU A 32 12.73 -46.16 21.80
CA GLU A 32 13.50 -45.12 22.49
C GLU A 32 14.50 -44.49 21.51
N GLU A 33 14.73 -43.19 21.62
CA GLU A 33 15.69 -42.53 20.73
C GLU A 33 17.11 -43.00 21.07
N LYS A 34 17.85 -43.43 20.04
CA LYS A 34 19.22 -43.89 20.23
C LYS A 34 20.13 -42.69 20.43
N ASP A 35 20.91 -42.68 21.51
CA ASP A 35 21.87 -41.61 21.84
C ASP A 35 21.21 -40.21 21.65
N PRO A 36 20.15 -39.89 22.41
CA PRO A 36 19.39 -38.68 22.19
C PRO A 36 20.23 -37.45 22.52
N VAL A 37 19.92 -36.32 21.86
CA VAL A 37 20.41 -35.01 22.29
C VAL A 37 19.88 -34.76 23.71
N THR A 38 20.77 -34.39 24.61
CA THR A 38 20.45 -34.07 26.02
C THR A 38 20.66 -32.60 26.35
N ASP A 39 21.47 -31.89 25.57
CA ASP A 39 21.76 -30.47 25.77
C ASP A 39 22.17 -29.79 24.46
N LEU A 40 21.90 -28.49 24.36
CA LEU A 40 22.28 -27.61 23.25
C LEU A 40 22.89 -26.34 23.83
N ILE A 41 24.04 -25.93 23.28
CA ILE A 41 24.75 -24.73 23.73
C ILE A 41 24.97 -23.83 22.51
N ILE A 42 24.65 -22.55 22.64
CA ILE A 42 25.00 -21.55 21.63
C ILE A 42 26.39 -21.00 21.99
N ASP A 43 27.39 -21.27 21.15
CA ASP A 43 28.79 -20.96 21.46
C ASP A 43 29.12 -19.48 21.20
N ASN A 44 28.36 -18.83 20.34
CA ASN A 44 28.59 -17.46 19.86
C ASN A 44 27.37 -16.56 20.08
N GLU A 45 26.84 -16.56 21.31
CA GLU A 45 25.73 -15.68 21.70
C GLU A 45 26.07 -14.20 21.46
N ILE A 46 25.05 -13.47 20.98
CA ILE A 46 25.07 -12.03 20.78
C ILE A 46 23.81 -11.44 21.41
N ILE A 47 23.89 -10.19 21.85
CA ILE A 47 22.73 -9.47 22.41
C ILE A 47 22.17 -8.44 21.43
N GLN A 48 22.89 -8.14 20.34
CA GLN A 48 22.55 -7.06 19.44
C GLN A 48 23.04 -7.33 18.01
N LEU A 49 22.25 -6.89 17.03
CA LEU A 49 22.63 -6.78 15.62
C LEU A 49 22.27 -5.41 15.06
N ILE A 50 23.08 -4.93 14.12
CA ILE A 50 22.71 -3.79 13.28
C ILE A 50 21.83 -4.33 12.14
N LYS A 51 20.79 -3.58 11.77
CA LYS A 51 19.94 -3.90 10.62
C LYS A 51 20.77 -4.19 9.36
N GLY A 52 20.35 -5.22 8.62
CA GLY A 52 21.07 -5.72 7.43
C GLY A 52 22.24 -6.65 7.75
N ALA A 53 22.71 -6.70 9.00
CA ALA A 53 23.78 -7.63 9.38
C ALA A 53 23.28 -9.08 9.44
N GLU A 54 24.22 -10.00 9.21
CA GLU A 54 24.00 -11.44 9.33
C GLU A 54 24.86 -12.03 10.46
N HIS A 55 24.34 -13.06 11.12
CA HIS A 55 25.06 -13.80 12.17
C HIS A 55 24.80 -15.31 12.04
N GLN A 56 25.86 -16.09 11.82
CA GLN A 56 25.76 -17.54 11.75
C GLN A 56 25.85 -18.14 13.16
N LEU A 57 24.84 -18.89 13.58
CA LEU A 57 24.87 -19.60 14.85
C LEU A 57 25.87 -20.77 14.83
N GLU A 58 26.63 -20.87 15.91
CA GLU A 58 27.47 -22.02 16.25
C GLU A 58 26.84 -22.78 17.42
N ILE A 59 26.39 -24.01 17.18
CA ILE A 59 25.68 -24.83 18.17
C ILE A 59 26.48 -26.07 18.53
N THR A 60 26.83 -26.20 19.80
CA THR A 60 27.36 -27.43 20.37
C THR A 60 26.23 -28.36 20.79
N ILE A 61 26.24 -29.59 20.26
CA ILE A 61 25.24 -30.63 20.56
C ILE A 61 25.85 -31.65 21.53
N LEU A 62 25.20 -31.87 22.67
CA LEU A 62 25.61 -32.87 23.65
C LEU A 62 24.58 -34.00 23.78
N PRO A 63 25.04 -35.26 23.94
CA PRO A 63 26.43 -35.68 23.82
C PRO A 63 26.95 -35.55 22.37
N GLU A 64 28.26 -35.40 22.19
CA GLU A 64 28.87 -35.26 20.85
C GLU A 64 28.54 -36.46 19.93
N TYR A 65 28.30 -37.63 20.51
CA TYR A 65 27.93 -38.85 19.77
C TYR A 65 26.41 -39.00 19.55
N ALA A 66 25.60 -37.97 19.82
CA ALA A 66 24.17 -38.01 19.59
C ALA A 66 23.85 -38.45 18.15
N HIS A 67 22.86 -39.34 18.00
CA HIS A 67 22.60 -40.00 16.72
C HIS A 67 21.95 -39.05 15.71
N ASN A 68 20.92 -38.31 16.14
CA ASN A 68 20.23 -37.32 15.31
C ASN A 68 20.62 -35.91 15.74
N LYS A 69 21.48 -35.27 14.95
CA LYS A 69 22.00 -33.91 15.19
C LYS A 69 21.26 -32.83 14.41
N THR A 70 20.10 -33.17 13.83
CA THR A 70 19.30 -32.19 13.11
C THR A 70 18.73 -31.19 14.11
N LEU A 71 18.94 -29.91 13.84
CA LEU A 71 18.41 -28.79 14.61
C LEU A 71 17.27 -28.12 13.85
N LEU A 72 16.38 -27.49 14.60
CA LEU A 72 15.30 -26.66 14.08
C LEU A 72 15.47 -25.27 14.67
N PHE A 73 15.39 -24.25 13.82
CA PHE A 73 15.57 -22.85 14.19
C PHE A 73 14.24 -22.11 14.06
N TYR A 74 13.98 -21.24 15.03
CA TYR A 74 12.76 -20.44 15.10
C TYR A 74 13.11 -19.02 15.53
N THR A 75 12.32 -18.06 15.06
CA THR A 75 12.35 -16.67 15.49
C THR A 75 10.98 -16.31 16.08
N SER A 76 10.94 -15.47 17.11
CA SER A 76 9.68 -14.95 17.65
C SER A 76 9.02 -13.94 16.71
N ASP A 77 9.80 -13.29 15.84
CA ASP A 77 9.32 -12.30 14.87
C ASP A 77 10.29 -12.22 13.67
N ASP A 78 9.88 -12.80 12.53
CA ASP A 78 10.65 -12.79 11.29
C ASP A 78 10.74 -11.40 10.63
N LYS A 79 9.88 -10.46 11.05
CA LYS A 79 9.92 -9.06 10.61
C LYS A 79 11.07 -8.31 11.25
N VAL A 80 11.49 -8.68 12.48
CA VAL A 80 12.70 -8.16 13.16
C VAL A 80 13.94 -8.88 12.67
N ALA A 81 13.98 -10.21 12.76
CA ALA A 81 15.09 -11.02 12.29
C ALA A 81 14.62 -12.41 11.88
N SER A 82 15.03 -12.84 10.69
CA SER A 82 14.78 -14.19 10.20
C SER A 82 15.95 -15.10 10.53
N VAL A 83 15.68 -16.40 10.71
CA VAL A 83 16.71 -17.44 10.85
C VAL A 83 16.48 -18.53 9.81
N SER A 84 17.52 -18.86 9.05
CA SER A 84 17.48 -19.91 8.02
C SER A 84 17.50 -21.32 8.65
N PRO A 85 17.14 -22.37 7.88
CA PRO A 85 17.31 -23.76 8.33
C PRO A 85 18.76 -24.14 8.69
N GLU A 86 19.74 -23.41 8.15
CA GLU A 86 21.17 -23.57 8.44
C GLU A 86 21.65 -22.74 9.65
N GLY A 87 20.76 -21.98 10.30
CA GLY A 87 21.09 -21.18 11.48
C GLY A 87 21.72 -19.81 11.20
N LEU A 88 21.70 -19.34 9.95
CA LEU A 88 22.04 -17.97 9.61
C LEU A 88 20.90 -17.04 10.01
N ILE A 89 21.17 -16.11 10.92
CA ILE A 89 20.27 -15.02 11.32
C ILE A 89 20.53 -13.82 10.39
N THR A 90 19.47 -13.19 9.91
CA THR A 90 19.51 -11.92 9.14
C THR A 90 18.66 -10.89 9.85
N ALA A 91 19.24 -9.74 10.19
CA ALA A 91 18.57 -8.63 10.86
C ALA A 91 17.75 -7.79 9.85
N ASN A 92 16.42 -7.81 9.97
CA ASN A 92 15.49 -7.22 9.01
C ASN A 92 14.97 -5.84 9.44
N ASN A 93 14.55 -5.65 10.70
CA ASN A 93 14.10 -4.36 11.25
C ASN A 93 14.52 -4.17 12.69
N ALA A 94 14.59 -2.91 13.11
CA ALA A 94 14.82 -2.60 14.51
C ALA A 94 13.68 -3.13 15.40
N GLY A 95 14.04 -3.73 16.53
CA GLY A 95 13.10 -4.40 17.43
C GLY A 95 13.78 -5.49 18.25
N ASP A 96 13.03 -6.08 19.17
CA ASP A 96 13.50 -7.19 20.01
C ASP A 96 12.95 -8.52 19.48
N VAL A 97 13.79 -9.55 19.46
CA VAL A 97 13.45 -10.88 18.96
C VAL A 97 14.16 -11.97 19.74
N THR A 98 13.48 -13.09 19.95
CA THR A 98 14.06 -14.31 20.54
C THR A 98 14.30 -15.32 19.43
N ILE A 99 15.54 -15.79 19.31
CA ILE A 99 15.91 -16.91 18.45
C ILE A 99 15.95 -18.18 19.30
N LYS A 100 15.22 -19.20 18.86
CA LYS A 100 15.17 -20.51 19.51
C LYS A 100 15.77 -21.58 18.61
N VAL A 101 16.61 -22.42 19.19
CA VAL A 101 17.14 -23.63 18.57
C VAL A 101 16.60 -24.84 19.33
N THR A 102 16.03 -25.80 18.61
CA THR A 102 15.58 -27.07 19.20
C THR A 102 16.22 -28.27 18.52
N SER A 103 16.33 -29.35 19.27
CA SER A 103 16.57 -30.68 18.70
C SER A 103 15.40 -31.09 17.80
N HIS A 104 15.64 -31.99 16.84
CA HIS A 104 14.62 -32.45 15.88
C HIS A 104 13.27 -32.87 16.47
N ASN A 105 13.26 -33.43 17.68
CA ASN A 105 12.06 -33.91 18.36
C ASN A 105 11.38 -32.82 19.25
N GLY A 106 12.01 -31.65 19.41
CA GLY A 106 11.55 -30.54 20.23
C GLY A 106 11.75 -30.70 21.75
N ASN A 107 12.42 -31.77 22.22
CA ASN A 107 12.54 -32.08 23.65
C ASN A 107 13.65 -31.30 24.37
N VAL A 108 14.67 -30.87 23.61
CA VAL A 108 15.77 -30.01 24.08
C VAL A 108 15.76 -28.73 23.27
N GLU A 109 15.82 -27.59 23.96
CA GLU A 109 15.82 -26.25 23.38
C GLU A 109 16.80 -25.32 24.10
N VAL A 110 17.29 -24.33 23.37
CA VAL A 110 18.08 -23.20 23.87
C VAL A 110 17.62 -21.94 23.14
N GLU A 111 17.63 -20.80 23.84
CA GLU A 111 17.14 -19.52 23.33
C GLU A 111 18.19 -18.42 23.51
N MET A 112 18.15 -17.42 22.64
CA MET A 112 18.95 -16.20 22.70
C MET A 112 18.06 -14.99 22.37
N ASP A 113 18.09 -13.97 23.21
CA ASP A 113 17.40 -12.71 22.96
C ASP A 113 18.35 -11.73 22.24
N ILE A 114 17.87 -11.13 21.15
CA ILE A 114 18.62 -10.20 20.30
C ILE A 114 17.80 -8.92 20.15
N THR A 115 18.45 -7.77 20.36
CA THR A 115 17.91 -6.47 19.95
C THR A 115 18.51 -6.09 18.59
N VAL A 116 17.68 -5.90 17.57
CA VAL A 116 18.11 -5.30 16.31
C VAL A 116 18.00 -3.78 16.42
N VAL A 117 19.08 -3.07 16.09
CA VAL A 117 19.13 -1.60 16.04
C VAL A 117 19.29 -1.12 14.60
N ALA A 118 18.75 0.05 14.27
CA ALA A 118 19.03 0.71 13.00
C ALA A 118 20.50 1.17 12.95
N ASP A 119 21.09 1.21 11.75
CA ASP A 119 22.37 1.91 11.57
C ASP A 119 22.18 3.43 11.63
N ASN A 120 23.28 4.16 11.74
CA ASN A 120 23.28 5.60 11.89
C ASN A 120 22.89 6.30 10.60
N ASP A 121 21.76 7.00 10.65
CA ASP A 121 21.23 7.76 9.51
C ASP A 121 20.48 8.99 10.03
N VAL A 122 19.99 9.83 9.13
CA VAL A 122 19.11 10.96 9.44
C VAL A 122 17.91 10.95 8.50
N SER A 123 16.74 11.34 9.01
CA SER A 123 15.59 11.66 8.18
C SER A 123 15.28 13.15 8.25
N VAL A 124 14.70 13.65 7.18
CA VAL A 124 14.15 15.00 7.12
C VAL A 124 12.64 14.93 6.95
N LYS A 125 11.95 15.85 7.59
CA LYS A 125 10.52 16.10 7.43
C LYS A 125 10.31 17.59 7.23
N PHE A 126 9.48 17.94 6.26
CA PHE A 126 9.16 19.33 5.99
C PHE A 126 7.87 19.76 6.70
N THR A 127 7.67 21.07 6.80
CA THR A 127 6.39 21.66 7.22
C THR A 127 5.23 21.14 6.37
N GLU A 128 4.06 20.97 6.97
CA GLU A 128 2.85 20.50 6.29
C GLU A 128 2.53 21.38 5.06
N GLY A 129 2.18 20.74 3.94
CA GLY A 129 1.90 21.41 2.67
C GLY A 129 3.13 21.79 1.84
N PHE A 130 4.35 21.60 2.35
CA PHE A 130 5.55 21.76 1.53
C PHE A 130 5.61 20.66 0.47
N ASN A 131 5.81 21.06 -0.79
CA ASN A 131 5.91 20.15 -1.94
C ASN A 131 7.29 20.21 -2.62
N GLY A 132 8.26 20.99 -2.13
CA GLY A 132 9.59 21.12 -2.73
C GLY A 132 9.69 22.07 -3.93
N ASN A 133 8.57 22.61 -4.44
CA ASN A 133 8.59 23.73 -5.37
C ASN A 133 8.73 25.03 -4.57
N VAL A 134 9.86 25.73 -4.71
CA VAL A 134 10.18 26.90 -3.87
C VAL A 134 10.23 28.15 -4.75
N ASN A 135 9.31 29.10 -4.52
CA ASN A 135 9.30 30.41 -5.17
C ASN A 135 9.91 31.48 -4.26
N VAL A 136 10.32 32.61 -4.85
CA VAL A 136 10.82 33.75 -4.08
C VAL A 136 9.75 34.26 -3.12
N GLY A 137 10.10 34.33 -1.83
CA GLY A 137 9.22 34.77 -0.76
C GLY A 137 8.56 33.63 0.02
N ASP A 138 8.63 32.39 -0.46
CA ASP A 138 8.08 31.22 0.21
C ASP A 138 8.78 30.97 1.55
N LEU A 139 8.01 30.37 2.47
CA LEU A 139 8.45 29.93 3.77
C LEU A 139 8.23 28.43 3.90
N PHE A 140 9.23 27.73 4.40
CA PHE A 140 9.13 26.31 4.75
C PHE A 140 10.07 25.98 5.90
N GLY A 141 9.81 24.86 6.59
CA GLY A 141 10.68 24.39 7.66
C GLY A 141 11.17 22.96 7.44
N ILE A 142 12.28 22.62 8.10
CA ILE A 142 12.88 21.29 8.11
C ILE A 142 13.04 20.80 9.55
N GLU A 143 12.41 19.67 9.85
CA GLU A 143 12.64 18.88 11.06
C GLU A 143 13.61 17.73 10.73
N VAL A 144 14.66 17.57 11.54
CA VAL A 144 15.65 16.50 11.38
C VAL A 144 15.51 15.50 12.52
N THR A 145 15.47 14.21 12.19
CA THR A 145 15.49 13.11 13.18
C THR A 145 16.69 12.21 12.94
N GLY A 146 17.48 11.97 13.98
CA GLY A 146 18.58 11.00 13.94
C GLY A 146 18.14 9.58 14.27
N PHE A 147 18.70 8.60 13.56
CA PHE A 147 18.42 7.17 13.77
C PHE A 147 19.69 6.39 14.09
N GLY A 148 19.55 5.26 14.79
CA GLY A 148 20.69 4.47 15.24
C GLY A 148 21.32 4.98 16.54
N GLU A 149 22.26 4.22 17.07
CA GLU A 149 22.79 4.42 18.44
C GLU A 149 23.48 5.76 18.65
N ILE A 150 24.11 6.32 17.61
CA ILE A 150 24.85 7.58 17.68
C ILE A 150 23.91 8.73 17.32
N ASN A 151 23.35 8.71 16.12
CA ASN A 151 22.63 9.86 15.59
C ASN A 151 21.34 10.18 16.37
N SER A 152 20.66 9.19 16.97
CA SER A 152 19.45 9.43 17.77
C SER A 152 19.64 10.32 19.00
N GLY A 153 20.88 10.41 19.52
CA GLY A 153 21.23 11.27 20.66
C GLY A 153 21.82 12.62 20.29
N LEU A 154 21.98 12.92 19.00
CA LEU A 154 22.63 14.15 18.53
C LEU A 154 21.68 15.35 18.56
N VAL A 155 22.28 16.53 18.72
CA VAL A 155 21.61 17.80 18.45
C VAL A 155 22.04 18.25 17.07
N TYR A 156 21.06 18.61 16.24
CA TYR A 156 21.27 19.06 14.87
C TYR A 156 21.20 20.58 14.78
N THR A 157 22.10 21.15 13.99
CA THR A 157 22.12 22.57 13.63
C THR A 157 22.03 22.71 12.12
N LEU A 158 21.20 23.64 11.64
CA LEU A 158 21.06 23.94 10.23
C LEU A 158 21.80 25.24 9.87
N SER A 159 22.40 25.27 8.70
CA SER A 159 22.99 26.48 8.10
C SER A 159 22.75 26.49 6.59
N VAL A 160 22.87 27.67 5.97
CA VAL A 160 22.68 27.85 4.51
C VAL A 160 24.01 28.23 3.87
N GLU A 161 24.37 27.61 2.75
CA GLU A 161 25.60 27.93 2.03
C GLU A 161 25.59 29.32 1.36
N ASP A 162 24.50 29.69 0.67
CA ASP A 162 24.29 31.02 0.09
C ASP A 162 23.08 31.73 0.71
N GLU A 163 23.36 32.56 1.72
CA GLU A 163 22.37 33.38 2.42
C GLU A 163 21.72 34.46 1.52
N ASN A 164 22.18 34.68 0.28
CA ASN A 164 21.50 35.57 -0.67
C ASN A 164 20.33 34.88 -1.39
N VAL A 165 20.34 33.55 -1.44
CA VAL A 165 19.29 32.73 -2.07
C VAL A 165 18.25 32.31 -1.04
N LEU A 166 18.68 31.92 0.15
CA LEU A 166 17.82 31.39 1.21
C LEU A 166 18.25 31.92 2.59
N GLU A 167 17.31 32.41 3.38
CA GLU A 167 17.56 32.89 4.74
C GLU A 167 17.06 31.86 5.77
N LEU A 168 17.88 31.53 6.76
CA LEU A 168 17.42 30.82 7.96
C LEU A 168 16.80 31.85 8.93
N THR A 169 15.47 31.93 8.96
CA THR A 169 14.73 32.97 9.72
C THR A 169 14.57 32.61 11.20
N GLU A 170 14.38 31.32 11.49
CA GLU A 170 14.34 30.74 12.83
C GLU A 170 15.11 29.42 12.84
N THR A 171 15.24 28.73 13.98
CA THR A 171 16.09 27.53 14.13
C THR A 171 15.92 26.49 13.01
N ASN A 172 14.70 26.31 12.50
CA ASN A 172 14.34 25.31 11.50
C ASN A 172 13.49 25.88 10.35
N GLU A 173 13.38 27.20 10.22
CA GLU A 173 12.51 27.85 9.22
C GLU A 173 13.34 28.65 8.23
N PHE A 174 12.97 28.55 6.95
CA PHE A 174 13.69 29.14 5.84
C PHE A 174 12.78 30.05 5.01
N LYS A 175 13.36 31.12 4.48
CA LYS A 175 12.72 32.03 3.55
C LYS A 175 13.50 32.13 2.25
N ALA A 176 12.86 31.86 1.13
CA ALA A 176 13.44 32.06 -0.19
C ALA A 176 13.58 33.56 -0.51
N LEU A 177 14.78 34.01 -0.85
CA LEU A 177 15.10 35.42 -1.07
C LEU A 177 15.28 35.78 -2.55
N ALA A 178 15.90 34.90 -3.33
CA ALA A 178 16.20 35.14 -4.73
C ALA A 178 16.26 33.82 -5.50
N VAL A 179 15.94 33.88 -6.79
CA VAL A 179 16.11 32.76 -7.73
C VAL A 179 17.57 32.30 -7.70
N GLY A 180 17.78 31.00 -7.54
CA GLY A 180 19.10 30.40 -7.42
C GLY A 180 19.07 29.05 -6.71
N THR A 181 20.24 28.44 -6.60
CA THR A 181 20.43 27.14 -5.94
C THR A 181 21.38 27.32 -4.76
N THR A 182 21.03 26.73 -3.61
CA THR A 182 21.87 26.69 -2.41
C THR A 182 21.66 25.36 -1.68
N GLN A 183 22.50 25.05 -0.69
CA GLN A 183 22.28 23.92 0.20
C GLN A 183 21.94 24.37 1.62
N ILE A 184 21.10 23.58 2.28
CA ILE A 184 20.93 23.56 3.72
C ILE A 184 21.84 22.45 4.26
N LEU A 185 22.81 22.82 5.07
CA LEU A 185 23.73 21.89 5.72
C LEU A 185 23.16 21.48 7.07
N ILE A 186 22.94 20.18 7.27
CA ILE A 186 22.51 19.58 8.53
C ILE A 186 23.72 18.98 9.21
N GLN A 187 24.10 19.58 10.33
CA GLN A 187 25.32 19.23 11.06
C GLN A 187 25.03 18.84 12.49
N SER A 188 25.95 18.09 13.09
CA SER A 188 26.04 17.97 14.54
C SER A 188 27.44 18.34 14.97
N GLU A 189 27.57 19.38 15.79
CA GLU A 189 28.84 20.06 16.02
C GLU A 189 29.47 20.48 14.67
N ASP A 190 30.66 19.97 14.34
CA ASP A 190 31.36 20.26 13.09
C ASP A 190 31.17 19.17 12.01
N ASP A 191 30.42 18.10 12.30
CA ASP A 191 30.24 16.96 11.39
C ASP A 191 29.00 17.12 10.51
N LEU A 192 29.19 17.06 9.19
CA LEU A 192 28.10 17.11 8.21
C LEU A 192 27.37 15.77 8.18
N LYS A 193 26.07 15.78 8.47
CA LYS A 193 25.22 14.58 8.49
C LYS A 193 24.41 14.42 7.22
N PHE A 194 23.93 15.53 6.66
CA PHE A 194 23.19 15.57 5.40
C PHE A 194 23.25 16.98 4.82
N ALA A 195 23.10 17.10 3.51
CA ALA A 195 22.91 18.37 2.83
C ALA A 195 21.65 18.25 1.97
N TYR A 196 20.79 19.27 2.03
CA TYR A 196 19.58 19.35 1.21
C TYR A 196 19.70 20.53 0.25
N THR A 197 19.60 20.26 -1.05
CA THR A 197 19.61 21.23 -2.12
C THR A 197 18.24 21.92 -2.21
N VAL A 198 18.28 23.25 -2.18
CA VAL A 198 17.12 24.12 -2.39
C VAL A 198 17.31 24.85 -3.71
N ILE A 199 16.35 24.68 -4.62
CA ILE A 199 16.28 25.38 -5.90
C ILE A 199 15.11 26.37 -5.83
N VAL A 200 15.42 27.65 -5.71
CA VAL A 200 14.43 28.73 -5.74
C VAL A 200 14.12 29.06 -7.20
N GLN A 201 12.90 28.77 -7.63
CA GLN A 201 12.42 28.87 -9.00
C GLN A 201 12.10 30.32 -9.40
N PRO A 202 12.20 30.66 -10.69
CA PRO A 202 11.59 31.88 -11.23
C PRO A 202 10.06 31.78 -11.21
N ASP A 203 9.37 32.92 -11.30
CA ASP A 203 7.89 32.95 -11.42
C ASP A 203 7.44 32.28 -12.73
N LEU A 204 6.66 31.20 -12.61
CA LEU A 204 6.14 30.36 -13.69
C LEU A 204 4.68 30.71 -14.10
N SER A 205 4.21 31.94 -13.91
CA SER A 205 2.79 32.24 -14.19
C SER A 205 2.48 32.87 -15.56
N GLU A 206 3.43 32.94 -16.50
CA GLU A 206 3.26 33.71 -17.74
C GLU A 206 2.70 32.94 -18.96
N SER A 207 3.18 31.72 -19.26
CA SER A 207 2.81 30.94 -20.47
C SER A 207 2.03 29.66 -20.16
N ARG A 208 1.48 29.00 -21.20
CA ARG A 208 0.87 27.65 -21.04
C ARG A 208 1.89 26.61 -20.57
N VAL A 209 3.13 26.72 -21.06
CA VAL A 209 4.22 25.83 -20.62
C VAL A 209 4.50 26.05 -19.15
N ASP A 210 4.53 27.31 -18.70
CA ASP A 210 4.77 27.61 -17.29
C ASP A 210 3.62 27.14 -16.38
N GLN A 211 2.36 27.28 -16.82
CA GLN A 211 1.20 26.74 -16.09
C GLN A 211 1.28 25.22 -15.89
N LEU A 212 1.71 24.48 -16.92
CA LEU A 212 1.89 23.04 -16.81
C LEU A 212 3.11 22.69 -15.94
N LEU A 213 4.22 23.42 -16.08
CA LEU A 213 5.38 23.23 -15.19
C LEU A 213 5.01 23.47 -13.74
N GLU A 214 4.20 24.49 -13.43
CA GLU A 214 3.72 24.77 -12.08
C GLU A 214 2.88 23.61 -11.51
N ILE A 215 1.98 23.02 -12.30
CA ILE A 215 1.22 21.82 -11.89
C ILE A 215 2.16 20.66 -11.56
N LEU A 216 3.11 20.37 -12.46
CA LEU A 216 4.06 19.26 -12.30
C LEU A 216 5.06 19.51 -11.16
N ALA A 217 5.43 20.77 -10.91
CA ALA A 217 6.27 21.18 -9.80
C ALA A 217 5.55 20.99 -8.46
N ASN A 218 4.27 21.40 -8.40
CA ASN A 218 3.47 21.26 -7.20
C ASN A 218 3.08 19.81 -6.90
N ALA A 219 3.16 18.94 -7.91
CA ALA A 219 3.01 17.49 -7.80
C ALA A 219 4.27 16.77 -7.29
N ASN A 220 5.37 17.48 -7.00
CA ASN A 220 6.58 16.91 -6.44
C ASN A 220 6.36 16.33 -5.04
N ASN A 221 7.01 15.19 -4.79
CA ASN A 221 7.13 14.62 -3.46
C ASN A 221 8.48 15.04 -2.88
N PRO A 222 8.53 16.04 -1.97
CA PRO A 222 9.81 16.50 -1.40
C PRO A 222 10.46 15.43 -0.53
N VAL A 223 9.65 14.48 -0.03
CA VAL A 223 10.11 13.20 0.48
C VAL A 223 9.33 12.12 -0.25
N ALA A 224 10.02 11.28 -1.03
CA ALA A 224 9.43 10.08 -1.62
C ALA A 224 9.27 9.04 -0.50
N LYS A 225 8.13 9.03 0.19
CA LYS A 225 7.97 8.32 1.46
C LYS A 225 8.04 6.81 1.28
N GLY A 226 8.62 6.12 2.26
CA GLY A 226 8.50 4.67 2.39
C GLY A 226 7.09 4.27 2.84
N LEU A 227 6.50 3.32 2.13
CA LEU A 227 5.16 2.78 2.32
C LEU A 227 5.21 1.25 2.38
N ASN A 228 4.45 0.67 3.29
CA ASN A 228 4.27 -0.78 3.34
C ASN A 228 2.89 -1.10 2.78
N VAL A 229 2.84 -1.24 1.46
CA VAL A 229 1.60 -1.37 0.71
C VAL A 229 0.98 -2.72 0.98
N ILE A 230 -0.26 -2.75 1.49
CA ILE A 230 -0.97 -4.01 1.75
C ILE A 230 -1.56 -4.51 0.44
N THR A 231 -0.93 -5.51 -0.17
CA THR A 231 -1.37 -6.04 -1.46
C THR A 231 -2.31 -7.23 -1.33
N TYR A 232 -2.42 -7.80 -0.14
CA TYR A 232 -3.40 -8.84 0.18
C TYR A 232 -3.64 -8.94 1.67
N TYR A 233 -4.91 -9.04 2.08
CA TYR A 233 -5.28 -9.18 3.48
C TYR A 233 -6.48 -10.10 3.72
N THR A 234 -6.35 -11.00 4.68
CA THR A 234 -7.40 -11.87 5.21
C THR A 234 -7.21 -12.09 6.70
N ALA A 235 -8.17 -12.74 7.35
CA ALA A 235 -8.05 -13.13 8.76
C ALA A 235 -6.89 -14.11 9.07
N MET A 236 -6.28 -14.72 8.06
CA MET A 236 -5.21 -15.71 8.21
C MET A 236 -3.88 -15.28 7.58
N GLN A 237 -3.90 -14.27 6.71
CA GLN A 237 -2.76 -13.89 5.87
C GLN A 237 -2.77 -12.40 5.63
N GLU A 238 -1.59 -11.78 5.73
CA GLU A 238 -1.35 -10.40 5.37
C GLU A 238 -0.07 -10.38 4.54
N TRP A 239 -0.11 -9.69 3.41
CA TRP A 239 1.07 -9.45 2.59
C TRP A 239 1.26 -7.94 2.41
N SER A 240 2.42 -7.46 2.82
CA SER A 240 2.89 -6.09 2.61
C SER A 240 4.02 -6.09 1.59
N ASP A 241 3.99 -5.14 0.67
CA ASP A 241 5.08 -4.82 -0.25
C ASP A 241 5.70 -3.47 0.17
N PRO A 242 6.87 -3.46 0.83
CA PRO A 242 7.56 -2.22 1.14
C PRO A 242 8.04 -1.58 -0.16
N ARG A 243 7.67 -0.32 -0.40
CA ARG A 243 8.09 0.50 -1.54
C ARG A 243 8.25 1.95 -1.12
N HIS A 244 9.03 2.72 -1.87
CA HIS A 244 8.93 4.18 -1.82
C HIS A 244 7.85 4.64 -2.80
N GLU A 245 7.24 5.79 -2.54
CA GLU A 245 6.50 6.51 -3.58
C GLU A 245 7.42 6.93 -4.72
N SER A 246 6.82 7.40 -5.83
CA SER A 246 7.54 8.08 -6.89
C SER A 246 7.94 9.49 -6.47
N VAL A 247 8.92 10.09 -7.15
CA VAL A 247 9.37 11.47 -6.85
C VAL A 247 8.32 12.53 -7.22
N ASN A 248 7.31 12.14 -8.01
CA ASN A 248 6.21 13.00 -8.42
C ASN A 248 4.90 12.23 -8.45
N LEU A 249 3.78 12.92 -8.24
CA LEU A 249 2.44 12.36 -8.36
C LEU A 249 2.10 12.01 -9.82
N TYR A 250 2.59 12.79 -10.79
CA TYR A 250 2.40 12.49 -12.21
C TYR A 250 3.30 11.31 -12.64
N LEU A 251 2.75 10.37 -13.41
CA LEU A 251 3.53 9.28 -14.00
C LEU A 251 4.08 9.72 -15.36
N PHE A 252 5.41 9.82 -15.48
CA PHE A 252 6.09 10.22 -16.73
C PHE A 252 6.22 9.06 -17.72
N ASP A 253 5.09 8.41 -18.00
CA ASP A 253 4.99 7.31 -18.95
C ASP A 253 3.86 7.57 -19.95
N GLU A 254 3.98 7.00 -21.15
CA GLU A 254 2.99 7.14 -22.21
C GLU A 254 1.68 6.43 -21.83
N TYR A 255 0.56 7.08 -22.09
CA TYR A 255 -0.75 6.44 -21.94
C TYR A 255 -1.02 5.49 -23.10
N VAL A 256 -0.77 4.20 -22.88
CA VAL A 256 -1.00 3.14 -23.87
C VAL A 256 -1.90 2.05 -23.29
N VAL A 257 -2.98 1.75 -24.00
CA VAL A 257 -3.92 0.67 -23.69
C VAL A 257 -3.87 -0.40 -24.77
N ASP A 258 -3.50 -1.61 -24.39
CA ASP A 258 -3.60 -2.78 -25.27
C ASP A 258 -5.03 -3.32 -25.27
N SER A 259 -5.76 -3.03 -26.35
CA SER A 259 -7.12 -3.52 -26.60
C SER A 259 -7.16 -4.73 -27.54
N THR A 260 -6.01 -5.27 -27.92
CA THR A 260 -5.90 -6.24 -29.02
C THR A 260 -5.47 -7.64 -28.58
N THR A 261 -4.69 -7.75 -27.50
CA THR A 261 -4.13 -9.04 -27.08
C THR A 261 -5.16 -9.93 -26.38
N TYR A 262 -6.02 -9.35 -25.54
CA TYR A 262 -6.96 -10.11 -24.68
C TYR A 262 -8.43 -9.66 -24.79
N PRO A 263 -9.00 -9.42 -26.00
CA PRO A 263 -10.38 -8.98 -26.13
C PRO A 263 -11.35 -10.07 -25.64
N ALA A 264 -12.24 -9.70 -24.74
CA ALA A 264 -13.33 -10.55 -24.27
C ALA A 264 -14.53 -10.45 -25.23
N ASP A 265 -15.25 -11.55 -25.48
CA ASP A 265 -16.47 -11.51 -26.31
C ASP A 265 -17.66 -11.03 -25.47
N PRO A 266 -18.17 -9.80 -25.65
CA PRO A 266 -19.25 -9.27 -24.81
C PRO A 266 -20.56 -10.04 -24.94
N THR A 267 -20.78 -10.77 -26.05
CA THR A 267 -22.00 -11.56 -26.27
C THR A 267 -22.06 -12.80 -25.39
N GLU A 268 -20.91 -13.21 -24.86
CA GLU A 268 -20.74 -14.39 -24.02
C GLU A 268 -20.77 -14.07 -22.51
N PHE A 269 -20.90 -12.79 -22.15
CA PHE A 269 -21.15 -12.31 -20.78
C PHE A 269 -22.61 -11.91 -20.62
N SER A 270 -22.87 -10.68 -20.17
CA SER A 270 -24.23 -10.17 -20.02
C SER A 270 -24.93 -9.97 -21.37
N ASN A 271 -24.18 -9.74 -22.46
CA ASN A 271 -24.68 -9.26 -23.75
C ASN A 271 -25.60 -8.03 -23.62
N ARG A 272 -25.45 -7.28 -22.52
CA ARG A 272 -26.24 -6.08 -22.21
C ARG A 272 -25.32 -4.88 -22.25
N LYS A 273 -25.78 -3.84 -22.94
CA LYS A 273 -25.13 -2.55 -22.88
C LYS A 273 -25.52 -1.81 -21.61
N MET A 274 -24.58 -1.08 -21.03
CA MET A 274 -24.88 -0.08 -20.03
C MET A 274 -25.74 1.02 -20.66
N THR A 275 -26.71 1.54 -19.92
CA THR A 275 -27.54 2.66 -20.43
C THR A 275 -26.95 4.03 -20.06
N SER A 276 -25.97 4.06 -19.16
CA SER A 276 -25.05 5.16 -18.85
C SER A 276 -23.84 4.58 -18.11
N VAL A 277 -22.69 5.24 -18.24
CA VAL A 277 -21.56 5.04 -17.33
C VAL A 277 -21.71 6.04 -16.20
N GLU A 278 -21.70 5.55 -14.98
CA GLU A 278 -21.89 6.32 -13.77
C GLU A 278 -20.64 6.25 -12.89
N PHE A 279 -19.86 5.17 -12.95
CA PHE A 279 -18.70 5.03 -12.07
C PHE A 279 -17.49 4.45 -12.81
N VAL A 280 -16.32 4.76 -12.28
CA VAL A 280 -15.11 3.97 -12.51
C VAL A 280 -14.86 3.18 -11.23
N LEU A 281 -14.88 1.86 -11.30
CA LEU A 281 -14.81 0.99 -10.13
C LEU A 281 -13.44 0.29 -10.09
N VAL A 282 -12.65 0.59 -9.06
CA VAL A 282 -11.31 0.04 -8.87
C VAL A 282 -11.34 -1.21 -8.00
N HIS A 283 -10.67 -2.25 -8.47
CA HIS A 283 -10.40 -3.53 -7.82
C HIS A 283 -8.89 -3.77 -7.72
N ASP A 284 -8.52 -4.79 -6.96
CA ASP A 284 -7.26 -5.50 -7.19
C ASP A 284 -7.50 -7.00 -7.29
N THR A 285 -6.56 -7.69 -7.94
CA THR A 285 -6.76 -9.09 -8.31
C THR A 285 -6.68 -10.06 -7.13
N ALA A 286 -6.27 -9.59 -5.96
CA ALA A 286 -6.02 -10.41 -4.77
C ALA A 286 -5.13 -11.65 -5.08
N ASN A 287 -4.29 -11.59 -6.12
CA ASN A 287 -3.52 -12.69 -6.64
C ASN A 287 -2.02 -12.36 -6.65
N LEU A 288 -1.34 -12.82 -5.60
CA LEU A 288 0.08 -12.59 -5.36
C LEU A 288 1.04 -13.28 -6.36
N SER A 289 0.52 -14.01 -7.36
CA SER A 289 1.35 -14.79 -8.30
C SER A 289 1.05 -14.52 -9.79
N GLY A 290 -0.05 -13.85 -10.13
CA GLY A 290 -0.44 -13.58 -11.52
C GLY A 290 -0.24 -12.11 -11.91
N GLY A 291 0.52 -11.83 -12.96
CA GLY A 291 0.68 -10.48 -13.50
C GLY A 291 -0.31 -10.13 -14.62
N LEU A 292 -0.03 -9.04 -15.34
CA LEU A 292 -0.90 -8.45 -16.37
C LEU A 292 -1.31 -9.43 -17.46
N ALA A 293 -0.37 -10.14 -18.08
CA ALA A 293 -0.67 -11.12 -19.12
C ALA A 293 -1.54 -12.30 -18.60
N ASN A 294 -1.30 -12.77 -17.38
CA ASN A 294 -2.09 -13.85 -16.76
C ASN A 294 -3.53 -13.41 -16.54
N HIS A 295 -3.73 -12.19 -16.04
CA HIS A 295 -5.06 -11.65 -15.77
C HIS A 295 -5.80 -11.23 -17.04
N GLY A 296 -5.11 -10.65 -18.03
CA GLY A 296 -5.69 -10.41 -19.37
C GLY A 296 -6.23 -11.71 -19.98
N SER A 297 -5.43 -12.78 -19.97
CA SER A 297 -5.89 -14.09 -20.43
C SER A 297 -7.04 -14.67 -19.59
N PHE A 298 -7.06 -14.40 -18.28
CA PHE A 298 -8.11 -14.87 -17.39
C PHE A 298 -9.45 -14.18 -17.70
N PHE A 299 -9.45 -12.85 -17.84
CA PHE A 299 -10.67 -12.07 -18.07
C PHE A 299 -11.21 -12.18 -19.50
N GLN A 300 -10.35 -12.47 -20.48
CA GLN A 300 -10.80 -12.85 -21.82
C GLN A 300 -11.66 -14.12 -21.82
N ASN A 301 -11.42 -15.06 -20.89
CA ASN A 301 -12.06 -16.37 -20.92
C ASN A 301 -13.38 -16.40 -20.12
N ARG A 302 -14.51 -16.37 -20.85
CA ARG A 302 -15.87 -16.46 -20.27
C ARG A 302 -16.10 -17.63 -19.33
N ALA A 303 -15.35 -18.74 -19.47
CA ALA A 303 -15.54 -19.93 -18.64
C ALA A 303 -15.28 -19.64 -17.15
N ASN A 304 -14.58 -18.55 -16.86
CA ASN A 304 -14.32 -18.06 -15.51
C ASN A 304 -15.52 -17.35 -14.87
N GLY A 305 -16.55 -16.99 -15.65
CA GLY A 305 -17.82 -16.46 -15.15
C GLY A 305 -17.74 -15.05 -14.53
N ILE A 306 -16.67 -14.31 -14.82
CA ILE A 306 -16.39 -12.96 -14.32
C ILE A 306 -15.94 -12.12 -15.53
N GLY A 307 -16.41 -10.88 -15.63
CA GLY A 307 -16.04 -9.95 -16.71
C GLY A 307 -15.65 -8.59 -16.16
N ILE A 308 -14.50 -8.07 -16.63
CA ILE A 308 -13.92 -6.78 -16.26
C ILE A 308 -13.52 -6.03 -17.53
N HIS A 309 -13.53 -4.70 -17.49
CA HIS A 309 -13.16 -3.85 -18.62
C HIS A 309 -11.65 -3.74 -18.76
N TYR A 310 -10.93 -3.46 -17.66
CA TYR A 310 -9.51 -3.23 -17.70
C TYR A 310 -8.73 -4.05 -16.67
N THR A 311 -7.47 -4.31 -16.97
CA THR A 311 -6.47 -4.79 -16.02
C THR A 311 -5.23 -3.92 -16.13
N THR A 312 -4.65 -3.54 -14.99
CA THR A 312 -3.43 -2.73 -14.92
C THR A 312 -2.32 -3.48 -14.19
N GLY A 313 -1.08 -3.28 -14.65
CA GLY A 313 0.12 -3.78 -13.99
C GLY A 313 1.27 -2.77 -14.12
N ASP A 314 2.44 -3.12 -13.60
CA ASP A 314 3.62 -2.26 -13.51
C ASP A 314 4.30 -1.96 -14.86
N TYR A 315 3.80 -2.51 -15.96
CA TYR A 315 4.34 -2.29 -17.31
C TYR A 315 3.26 -2.06 -18.37
N GLY A 316 1.98 -1.92 -17.98
CA GLY A 316 0.95 -1.69 -18.98
C GLY A 316 -0.50 -1.76 -18.52
N ILE A 317 -1.38 -1.50 -19.47
CA ILE A 317 -2.84 -1.51 -19.33
C ILE A 317 -3.40 -2.41 -20.42
N VAL A 318 -4.28 -3.34 -20.05
CA VAL A 318 -5.00 -4.22 -20.97
C VAL A 318 -6.50 -3.94 -20.89
N ALA A 319 -7.12 -3.68 -22.03
CA ALA A 319 -8.58 -3.66 -22.17
C ALA A 319 -9.08 -5.05 -22.59
N SER A 320 -10.11 -5.54 -21.88
CA SER A 320 -10.73 -6.85 -22.10
C SER A 320 -12.17 -6.71 -22.60
N LEU A 321 -13.10 -6.28 -21.73
CA LEU A 321 -14.51 -6.05 -22.09
C LEU A 321 -14.70 -4.61 -22.60
N PRO A 322 -15.41 -4.36 -23.71
CA PRO A 322 -15.67 -2.99 -24.17
C PRO A 322 -16.51 -2.20 -23.16
N ASP A 323 -16.19 -0.91 -23.03
CA ASP A 323 -16.71 0.00 -22.00
C ASP A 323 -18.22 0.16 -22.01
N ASP A 324 -18.90 -0.03 -23.14
CA ASP A 324 -20.35 0.11 -23.21
C ASP A 324 -21.12 -1.15 -22.77
N TYR A 325 -20.43 -2.23 -22.38
CA TYR A 325 -21.03 -3.48 -21.93
C TYR A 325 -20.99 -3.65 -20.41
N VAL A 326 -22.04 -4.28 -19.87
CA VAL A 326 -22.13 -4.63 -18.45
C VAL A 326 -21.15 -5.75 -18.11
N GLY A 327 -20.21 -5.45 -17.21
CA GLY A 327 -19.31 -6.42 -16.58
C GLY A 327 -19.94 -7.10 -15.34
N TRP A 328 -19.30 -8.17 -14.86
CA TRP A 328 -19.73 -8.93 -13.67
C TRP A 328 -18.60 -8.93 -12.64
N HIS A 329 -18.35 -7.77 -12.03
CA HIS A 329 -17.19 -7.54 -11.17
C HIS A 329 -17.51 -6.95 -9.80
N ALA A 330 -18.71 -6.36 -9.58
CA ALA A 330 -18.96 -5.51 -8.41
C ALA A 330 -19.82 -6.12 -7.28
N GLY A 331 -20.21 -7.39 -7.38
CA GLY A 331 -20.94 -8.10 -6.30
C GLY A 331 -22.38 -7.64 -6.01
N ASP A 332 -22.83 -6.52 -6.58
CA ASP A 332 -24.13 -5.89 -6.37
C ASP A 332 -25.24 -6.37 -7.33
N GLY A 333 -25.00 -7.43 -8.08
CA GLY A 333 -25.98 -8.06 -8.97
C GLY A 333 -26.35 -7.23 -10.21
N THR A 334 -27.19 -7.82 -11.05
CA THR A 334 -27.49 -7.34 -12.43
C THR A 334 -29.00 -7.31 -12.74
N GLY A 335 -29.84 -7.30 -11.71
CA GLY A 335 -31.30 -7.36 -11.84
C GLY A 335 -32.03 -6.22 -11.13
N TYR A 336 -31.31 -5.17 -10.73
CA TYR A 336 -31.83 -4.09 -9.89
C TYR A 336 -31.68 -2.75 -10.61
N SER A 337 -32.71 -1.90 -10.54
CA SER A 337 -32.64 -0.56 -11.15
C SER A 337 -31.69 0.36 -10.38
N PHE A 338 -30.78 0.99 -11.11
CA PHE A 338 -29.98 2.11 -10.63
C PHE A 338 -30.64 3.45 -10.96
N GLU A 339 -30.72 4.34 -9.98
CA GLU A 339 -31.21 5.72 -10.13
C GLU A 339 -30.49 6.65 -9.13
N TRP A 340 -30.42 7.93 -9.48
CA TRP A 340 -30.04 9.00 -8.56
C TRP A 340 -31.28 9.56 -7.87
N HIS A 341 -31.34 9.44 -6.54
CA HIS A 341 -32.47 9.89 -5.73
C HIS A 341 -32.22 11.30 -5.21
N LYS A 342 -33.12 12.23 -5.57
CA LYS A 342 -33.15 13.58 -5.02
C LYS A 342 -33.36 13.55 -3.50
N THR A 343 -32.48 14.21 -2.77
CA THR A 343 -32.50 14.21 -1.29
C THR A 343 -33.42 15.28 -0.71
N GLY A 344 -33.81 16.28 -1.50
CA GLY A 344 -34.50 17.48 -1.03
C GLY A 344 -33.59 18.45 -0.28
N ILE A 345 -32.28 18.22 -0.24
CA ILE A 345 -31.28 19.04 0.45
C ILE A 345 -30.41 19.73 -0.59
N MET A 346 -30.34 21.05 -0.54
CA MET A 346 -29.42 21.80 -1.39
C MET A 346 -27.99 21.71 -0.84
N ALA A 347 -27.04 21.47 -1.73
CA ALA A 347 -25.63 21.59 -1.42
C ALA A 347 -25.34 23.03 -0.95
N ASN A 348 -24.52 23.13 0.08
CA ASN A 348 -24.02 24.40 0.60
C ASN A 348 -22.58 24.62 0.09
N ASP A 349 -21.86 25.61 0.62
CA ASP A 349 -20.47 25.85 0.21
C ASP A 349 -19.51 24.70 0.59
N ASN A 350 -19.90 23.84 1.54
CA ASN A 350 -19.28 22.55 1.77
C ASN A 350 -19.85 21.53 0.78
N TRP A 351 -19.03 21.12 -0.19
CA TRP A 351 -19.44 20.16 -1.22
C TRP A 351 -19.25 18.71 -0.81
N ASP A 352 -18.54 18.43 0.29
CA ASP A 352 -18.36 17.09 0.86
C ASP A 352 -19.16 16.97 2.18
N PRO A 353 -20.41 16.52 2.12
CA PRO A 353 -21.31 16.50 3.26
C PRO A 353 -20.95 15.40 4.25
N LEU A 354 -21.24 15.64 5.53
CA LEU A 354 -21.27 14.56 6.52
C LEU A 354 -22.52 13.69 6.30
N LEU A 355 -22.36 12.52 5.68
CA LEU A 355 -23.44 11.55 5.55
C LEU A 355 -23.66 10.77 6.85
N ASP A 356 -24.93 10.60 7.24
CA ASP A 356 -25.37 9.72 8.33
C ASP A 356 -26.84 9.29 8.09
N ILE A 357 -27.48 8.68 9.08
CA ILE A 357 -28.87 8.26 9.06
C ILE A 357 -29.59 8.84 10.29
N SER A 358 -30.75 9.44 10.05
CA SER A 358 -31.59 10.00 11.10
C SER A 358 -32.20 8.90 11.98
N THR A 359 -32.66 9.27 13.17
CA THR A 359 -33.31 8.32 14.12
C THR A 359 -34.62 7.71 13.59
N ASP A 360 -35.19 8.27 12.52
CA ASP A 360 -36.35 7.74 11.79
C ASP A 360 -35.98 7.08 10.44
N GLY A 361 -34.70 6.86 10.17
CA GLY A 361 -34.20 5.97 9.10
C GLY A 361 -33.91 6.63 7.74
N TYR A 362 -33.89 7.95 7.65
CA TYR A 362 -33.59 8.67 6.41
C TYR A 362 -32.13 9.06 6.35
N PHE A 363 -31.52 9.08 5.16
CA PHE A 363 -30.18 9.65 5.02
C PHE A 363 -30.16 11.10 5.47
N THR A 364 -29.06 11.54 6.06
CA THR A 364 -28.82 12.92 6.42
C THR A 364 -27.56 13.44 5.74
N PHE A 365 -27.57 14.72 5.36
CA PHE A 365 -26.43 15.44 4.81
C PHE A 365 -26.16 16.63 5.73
N ASP A 366 -24.97 16.67 6.35
CA ASP A 366 -24.62 17.68 7.37
C ASP A 366 -25.66 17.76 8.52
N GLY A 367 -26.20 16.60 8.91
CA GLY A 367 -27.26 16.48 9.91
C GLY A 367 -28.65 16.93 9.47
N GLN A 368 -28.82 17.42 8.24
CA GLN A 368 -30.14 17.72 7.67
C GLN A 368 -30.77 16.44 7.12
N LYS A 369 -32.02 16.18 7.49
CA LYS A 369 -32.74 14.96 7.07
C LYS A 369 -33.23 15.07 5.63
N SER A 370 -32.91 14.06 4.82
CA SER A 370 -33.35 13.94 3.42
C SER A 370 -34.73 13.31 3.28
N THR A 371 -35.22 13.25 2.04
CA THR A 371 -36.41 12.49 1.66
C THR A 371 -36.13 11.01 1.33
N VAL A 372 -34.88 10.57 1.36
CA VAL A 372 -34.47 9.23 0.92
C VAL A 372 -34.29 8.32 2.13
N LEU A 373 -35.05 7.22 2.19
CA LEU A 373 -34.96 6.22 3.25
C LEU A 373 -33.71 5.36 3.05
N ALA A 374 -32.92 5.20 4.10
CA ALA A 374 -31.78 4.29 4.08
C ALA A 374 -32.23 2.82 4.18
N PRO A 375 -31.45 1.87 3.65
CA PRO A 375 -31.71 0.45 3.86
C PRO A 375 -31.71 0.10 5.36
N THR A 376 -32.63 -0.77 5.77
CA THR A 376 -32.65 -1.32 7.13
C THR A 376 -31.74 -2.54 7.23
N GLY A 377 -31.27 -2.86 8.44
CA GLY A 377 -30.53 -4.09 8.69
C GLY A 377 -31.40 -5.36 8.60
N LYS A 378 -30.81 -6.52 8.93
CA LYS A 378 -31.42 -7.86 8.69
C LYS A 378 -32.76 -8.05 9.39
N ASN A 379 -32.97 -7.37 10.51
CA ASN A 379 -34.16 -7.49 11.36
C ASN A 379 -35.05 -6.23 11.29
N GLY A 380 -34.84 -5.36 10.30
CA GLY A 380 -35.59 -4.12 10.13
C GLY A 380 -35.14 -2.98 11.04
N GLU A 381 -33.95 -3.10 11.65
CA GLU A 381 -33.34 -2.05 12.45
C GLU A 381 -32.93 -0.85 11.60
N ILE A 382 -33.11 0.36 12.16
CA ILE A 382 -32.54 1.59 11.62
C ILE A 382 -31.03 1.55 11.88
N LEU A 383 -30.26 1.79 10.83
CA LEU A 383 -28.80 1.80 10.85
C LEU A 383 -28.28 3.22 11.06
N ASP A 384 -26.96 3.34 11.21
CA ASP A 384 -26.23 4.60 11.32
C ASP A 384 -24.96 4.53 10.45
N ARG A 385 -24.19 5.64 10.40
CA ARG A 385 -22.93 5.72 9.66
C ARG A 385 -21.93 4.59 9.96
N SER A 386 -22.00 3.89 11.09
CA SER A 386 -21.10 2.75 11.37
C SER A 386 -21.32 1.55 10.44
N TYR A 387 -22.35 1.57 9.61
CA TYR A 387 -22.60 0.60 8.53
C TYR A 387 -22.15 1.09 7.15
N PHE A 388 -21.52 2.26 7.06
CA PHE A 388 -20.92 2.75 5.83
C PHE A 388 -19.50 2.20 5.67
N THR A 389 -19.10 2.02 4.41
CA THR A 389 -17.73 1.79 3.99
C THR A 389 -16.91 3.07 4.15
N TYR A 390 -15.61 3.05 3.80
CA TYR A 390 -14.79 4.26 3.87
C TYR A 390 -15.38 5.43 3.08
N GLN A 391 -15.68 5.20 1.81
CA GLN A 391 -16.30 6.20 0.93
C GLN A 391 -17.79 6.40 1.25
N GLY A 392 -18.41 5.43 1.93
CA GLY A 392 -19.83 5.37 2.18
C GLY A 392 -20.68 5.24 0.91
N PRO A 393 -22.00 5.38 1.03
CA PRO A 393 -22.91 5.40 -0.12
C PRO A 393 -22.57 6.52 -1.10
N SER A 394 -22.63 6.23 -2.39
CA SER A 394 -22.29 7.20 -3.43
C SER A 394 -23.35 8.29 -3.55
N TRP A 395 -22.91 9.54 -3.60
CA TRP A 395 -23.74 10.74 -3.68
C TRP A 395 -23.19 11.69 -4.76
N ASP A 396 -23.99 12.66 -5.19
CA ASP A 396 -23.62 13.68 -6.17
C ASP A 396 -24.41 14.99 -5.94
N ILE A 397 -24.15 16.02 -6.74
CA ILE A 397 -24.88 17.28 -6.74
C ILE A 397 -25.42 17.54 -8.14
N PHE A 398 -26.75 17.47 -8.31
CA PHE A 398 -27.43 17.81 -9.56
C PHE A 398 -28.27 19.06 -9.37
N ASP A 399 -28.06 20.06 -10.23
CA ASP A 399 -28.73 21.38 -10.14
C ASP A 399 -28.61 22.04 -8.74
N GLY A 400 -27.47 21.82 -8.07
CA GLY A 400 -27.21 22.31 -6.71
C GLY A 400 -27.87 21.50 -5.58
N GLU A 401 -28.59 20.42 -5.90
CA GLU A 401 -29.23 19.53 -4.92
C GLU A 401 -28.39 18.26 -4.72
N TYR A 402 -28.19 17.84 -3.46
CA TYR A 402 -27.60 16.54 -3.19
C TYR A 402 -28.51 15.44 -3.75
N VAL A 403 -27.90 14.47 -4.43
CA VAL A 403 -28.52 13.22 -4.85
C VAL A 403 -27.75 12.05 -4.26
N ILE A 404 -28.42 10.95 -4.01
CA ILE A 404 -27.79 9.71 -3.52
C ILE A 404 -28.15 8.55 -4.44
N ALA A 405 -27.18 7.70 -4.75
CA ALA A 405 -27.39 6.53 -5.59
C ALA A 405 -28.38 5.55 -4.93
N THR A 406 -29.00 4.68 -5.73
CA THR A 406 -29.74 3.54 -5.19
C THR A 406 -28.82 2.73 -4.26
N THR A 407 -29.22 2.60 -2.99
CA THR A 407 -28.46 1.87 -1.97
C THR A 407 -29.13 0.54 -1.62
N TRP A 408 -28.36 -0.36 -1.01
CA TRP A 408 -28.88 -1.62 -0.49
C TRP A 408 -28.09 -2.08 0.74
N PHE A 409 -28.69 -2.95 1.55
CA PHE A 409 -28.00 -3.57 2.68
C PHE A 409 -27.31 -4.87 2.21
N ALA A 410 -25.99 -4.79 2.02
CA ALA A 410 -25.14 -5.88 1.56
C ALA A 410 -24.68 -6.76 2.72
N THR A 411 -24.72 -8.08 2.55
CA THR A 411 -24.33 -9.06 3.61
C THR A 411 -23.52 -10.25 3.07
N ASN A 412 -23.22 -10.22 1.77
CA ASN A 412 -22.49 -11.23 1.03
C ASN A 412 -20.99 -11.25 1.40
N GLN A 413 -20.38 -10.07 1.61
CA GLN A 413 -18.95 -9.97 1.98
C GLN A 413 -18.73 -9.74 3.46
N GLN A 414 -19.66 -9.04 4.13
CA GLN A 414 -19.56 -8.68 5.53
C GLN A 414 -20.77 -9.23 6.30
N ALA A 415 -20.54 -10.12 7.27
CA ALA A 415 -21.62 -10.79 8.00
C ALA A 415 -22.50 -9.82 8.81
N ARG A 416 -21.89 -8.77 9.38
CA ARG A 416 -22.57 -7.63 10.02
C ARG A 416 -23.45 -6.85 9.03
N GLY A 417 -23.01 -6.81 7.77
CA GLY A 417 -23.60 -6.07 6.68
C GLY A 417 -23.14 -4.61 6.61
N VAL A 418 -23.24 -4.05 5.41
CA VAL A 418 -22.91 -2.65 5.09
C VAL A 418 -23.98 -2.06 4.19
N ILE A 419 -24.12 -0.74 4.18
CA ILE A 419 -24.93 -0.04 3.18
C ILE A 419 -24.04 0.20 1.96
N GLY A 420 -24.29 -0.56 0.90
CA GLY A 420 -23.57 -0.48 -0.37
C GLY A 420 -24.32 0.31 -1.43
N THR A 421 -23.59 0.79 -2.42
CA THR A 421 -24.11 1.41 -3.64
C THR A 421 -24.46 0.35 -4.69
N ARG A 422 -25.63 0.47 -5.32
CA ARG A 422 -25.96 -0.26 -6.56
C ARG A 422 -25.39 0.45 -7.79
N GLY A 423 -25.29 -0.27 -8.89
CA GLY A 423 -24.78 0.26 -10.16
C GLY A 423 -23.34 -0.14 -10.43
N GLY A 424 -22.71 -0.91 -9.54
CA GLY A 424 -21.36 -1.40 -9.74
C GLY A 424 -21.25 -2.23 -11.02
N ASN A 425 -22.08 -3.27 -11.19
CA ASN A 425 -22.05 -4.02 -12.45
C ASN A 425 -22.69 -3.26 -13.62
N GLU A 426 -23.85 -2.64 -13.40
CA GLU A 426 -24.69 -2.16 -14.50
C GLU A 426 -24.34 -0.76 -15.02
N ARG A 427 -23.47 -0.04 -14.31
CA ARG A 427 -23.19 1.38 -14.54
C ARG A 427 -21.71 1.74 -14.32
N SER A 428 -20.80 0.79 -14.25
CA SER A 428 -19.39 1.12 -14.06
C SER A 428 -18.46 0.44 -15.04
N ILE A 429 -17.35 1.11 -15.27
CA ILE A 429 -16.17 0.55 -15.91
C ILE A 429 -15.27 0.01 -14.79
N GLY A 430 -15.06 -1.30 -14.78
CA GLY A 430 -14.25 -1.99 -13.77
C GLY A 430 -12.77 -2.07 -14.17
N ILE A 431 -11.89 -1.87 -13.20
CA ILE A 431 -10.43 -1.98 -13.36
C ILE A 431 -9.86 -2.92 -12.31
N GLU A 432 -9.08 -3.91 -12.73
CA GLU A 432 -8.37 -4.85 -11.85
C GLU A 432 -6.88 -4.52 -11.78
N MET A 433 -6.41 -3.99 -10.65
CA MET A 433 -4.99 -3.76 -10.41
C MET A 433 -4.26 -5.05 -10.05
N ASN A 434 -3.13 -5.34 -10.70
CA ASN A 434 -2.33 -6.50 -10.36
C ASN A 434 -1.44 -6.26 -9.13
N VAL A 435 -1.40 -7.27 -8.26
CA VAL A 435 -0.74 -7.23 -6.95
C VAL A 435 0.31 -8.32 -6.78
N ASN A 436 0.81 -8.88 -7.89
CA ASN A 436 1.77 -9.98 -7.88
C ASN A 436 3.13 -9.56 -7.29
N ARG A 437 3.72 -10.45 -6.49
CA ARG A 437 4.91 -10.17 -5.67
C ARG A 437 6.19 -9.84 -6.44
N ASN A 438 6.21 -10.09 -7.74
CA ASN A 438 7.35 -9.82 -8.61
C ASN A 438 7.17 -8.56 -9.48
N ALA A 439 6.12 -7.78 -9.25
CA ALA A 439 5.85 -6.50 -9.90
C ALA A 439 6.06 -5.32 -8.95
N ASP A 440 6.06 -4.10 -9.47
CA ASP A 440 6.02 -2.86 -8.68
C ASP A 440 4.57 -2.37 -8.48
N ILE A 441 4.08 -2.47 -7.24
CA ILE A 441 2.70 -2.07 -6.92
C ILE A 441 2.48 -0.55 -7.02
N ILE A 442 3.49 0.28 -6.75
CA ILE A 442 3.35 1.74 -6.82
C ILE A 442 3.23 2.19 -8.27
N ASP A 443 4.01 1.59 -9.18
CA ASP A 443 3.86 1.80 -10.63
C ASP A 443 2.45 1.41 -11.09
N THR A 444 1.98 0.22 -10.70
CA THR A 444 0.61 -0.25 -11.01
C THR A 444 -0.45 0.76 -10.54
N VAL A 445 -0.31 1.31 -9.32
CA VAL A 445 -1.24 2.30 -8.77
C VAL A 445 -1.22 3.59 -9.59
N GLN A 446 -0.05 4.16 -9.89
CA GLN A 446 0.03 5.40 -10.67
C GLN A 446 -0.48 5.22 -12.12
N ARG A 447 -0.17 4.08 -12.73
CA ARG A 447 -0.68 3.74 -14.07
C ARG A 447 -2.19 3.56 -14.08
N THR A 448 -2.73 3.00 -13.00
CA THR A 448 -4.18 2.94 -12.78
C THR A 448 -4.77 4.33 -12.61
N ALA A 449 -4.09 5.25 -11.90
CA ALA A 449 -4.56 6.62 -11.74
C ALA A 449 -4.63 7.34 -13.10
N LYS A 450 -3.62 7.16 -13.96
CA LYS A 450 -3.62 7.67 -15.34
C LYS A 450 -4.77 7.09 -16.18
N LEU A 451 -5.07 5.80 -16.06
CA LEU A 451 -6.24 5.19 -16.70
C LEU A 451 -7.56 5.78 -16.19
N VAL A 452 -7.70 5.90 -14.87
CA VAL A 452 -8.90 6.47 -14.25
C VAL A 452 -9.13 7.92 -14.72
N ALA A 453 -8.08 8.74 -14.77
CA ALA A 453 -8.17 10.11 -15.29
C ALA A 453 -8.72 10.16 -16.72
N ASN A 454 -8.23 9.28 -17.61
CA ASN A 454 -8.73 9.19 -18.99
C ASN A 454 -10.20 8.76 -19.02
N LEU A 455 -10.57 7.71 -18.29
CA LEU A 455 -11.96 7.22 -18.26
C LEU A 455 -12.94 8.26 -17.69
N LEU A 456 -12.52 9.07 -16.72
CA LEU A 456 -13.34 10.16 -16.19
C LEU A 456 -13.60 11.23 -17.26
N GLU A 457 -12.57 11.66 -17.98
CA GLU A 457 -12.70 12.66 -19.06
C GLU A 457 -13.51 12.14 -20.25
N GLU A 458 -13.28 10.89 -20.67
CA GLU A 458 -14.01 10.26 -21.78
C GLU A 458 -15.51 10.11 -21.51
N ASN A 459 -15.90 10.00 -20.24
CA ASN A 459 -17.28 9.78 -19.82
C ASN A 459 -17.94 11.01 -19.15
N ASP A 460 -17.27 12.16 -19.11
CA ASP A 460 -17.76 13.39 -18.45
C ASP A 460 -18.15 13.16 -16.98
N LEU A 461 -17.26 12.51 -16.23
CA LEU A 461 -17.47 12.12 -14.84
C LEU A 461 -16.62 12.97 -13.88
N ASP A 462 -17.21 13.34 -12.74
CA ASP A 462 -16.51 13.97 -11.62
C ASP A 462 -15.58 12.99 -10.88
N ASN A 463 -14.55 13.47 -10.18
CA ASN A 463 -13.61 12.62 -9.43
C ASN A 463 -14.30 11.74 -8.37
N ARG A 464 -15.41 12.19 -7.80
CA ARG A 464 -16.18 11.42 -6.79
C ARG A 464 -16.90 10.21 -7.39
N ARG A 465 -16.87 10.05 -8.72
CA ARG A 465 -17.40 8.89 -9.46
C ARG A 465 -16.44 7.71 -9.48
N VAL A 466 -15.24 7.86 -8.92
CA VAL A 466 -14.31 6.77 -8.66
C VAL A 466 -14.70 6.07 -7.35
N ILE A 467 -15.06 4.80 -7.44
CA ILE A 467 -15.47 3.99 -6.30
C ILE A 467 -14.65 2.71 -6.20
N MET A 468 -14.56 2.15 -5.01
CA MET A 468 -13.95 0.84 -4.75
C MET A 468 -15.01 -0.27 -4.74
N HIS A 469 -14.61 -1.52 -4.96
CA HIS A 469 -15.49 -2.67 -4.74
C HIS A 469 -16.06 -2.68 -3.31
N ASN A 470 -15.26 -2.26 -2.34
CA ASN A 470 -15.71 -2.05 -0.97
C ASN A 470 -17.01 -1.23 -0.89
N THR A 471 -17.17 -0.21 -1.73
CA THR A 471 -18.33 0.69 -1.75
C THR A 471 -19.62 0.03 -2.27
N THR A 472 -19.53 -1.03 -3.07
CA THR A 472 -20.72 -1.67 -3.65
C THR A 472 -21.30 -2.77 -2.77
N ASP A 473 -20.46 -3.54 -2.08
CA ASP A 473 -20.91 -4.67 -1.26
C ASP A 473 -20.10 -4.96 0.02
N GLY A 474 -19.09 -4.13 0.31
CA GLY A 474 -18.22 -4.26 1.48
C GLY A 474 -17.04 -5.22 1.30
N LYS A 475 -16.72 -5.67 0.08
CA LYS A 475 -15.53 -6.49 -0.16
C LYS A 475 -14.25 -5.76 0.24
N GLY A 476 -13.22 -6.51 0.63
CA GLY A 476 -11.95 -5.94 1.09
C GLY A 476 -11.15 -5.24 -0.01
N ASP A 477 -11.35 -5.62 -1.28
CA ASP A 477 -10.63 -5.04 -2.40
C ASP A 477 -11.12 -3.63 -2.78
N PRO A 478 -10.23 -2.79 -3.33
CA PRO A 478 -8.79 -3.01 -3.48
C PRO A 478 -8.07 -2.90 -2.11
N TYR A 479 -7.43 -3.99 -1.66
CA TYR A 479 -6.62 -4.06 -0.46
C TYR A 479 -5.54 -2.98 -0.47
N THR A 480 -4.91 -2.77 -1.63
CA THR A 480 -3.88 -1.73 -1.80
C THR A 480 -4.38 -0.34 -1.41
N LEU A 481 -5.60 0.04 -1.80
CA LEU A 481 -6.13 1.38 -1.53
C LEU A 481 -6.92 1.46 -0.22
N ASN A 482 -7.54 0.37 0.22
CA ASN A 482 -8.46 0.34 1.36
C ASN A 482 -7.87 -0.29 2.63
N ASN A 483 -6.64 -0.80 2.60
CA ASN A 483 -5.94 -1.39 3.74
C ASN A 483 -4.51 -0.85 3.95
N THR A 484 -4.01 -0.01 3.05
CA THR A 484 -2.74 0.73 3.24
C THR A 484 -3.04 2.10 3.84
N ILE A 485 -2.42 2.43 4.99
CA ILE A 485 -2.58 3.75 5.60
C ILE A 485 -1.52 4.71 5.08
N TYR A 486 -1.97 5.93 4.78
CA TYR A 486 -1.15 7.03 4.29
C TYR A 486 -1.54 8.29 5.07
N GLU A 487 -0.61 8.85 5.84
CA GLU A 487 -0.81 10.11 6.59
C GLU A 487 -2.08 10.18 7.47
N GLY A 488 -2.53 9.04 8.00
CA GLY A 488 -3.71 8.96 8.86
C GLY A 488 -5.03 8.73 8.12
N THR A 489 -5.00 8.62 6.79
CA THR A 489 -6.12 8.17 5.96
C THR A 489 -5.76 6.90 5.20
N TRP A 490 -6.64 6.44 4.30
CA TRP A 490 -6.33 5.32 3.41
C TRP A 490 -5.62 5.79 2.15
N TYR A 491 -4.79 4.92 1.59
CA TYR A 491 -4.05 5.17 0.36
C TYR A 491 -4.94 5.46 -0.85
N PHE A 492 -6.25 5.17 -0.76
CA PHE A 492 -7.25 5.67 -1.71
C PHE A 492 -7.20 7.20 -1.91
N ASP A 493 -7.03 7.98 -0.84
CA ASP A 493 -7.02 9.45 -0.98
C ASP A 493 -5.79 9.91 -1.75
N ARG A 494 -4.64 9.29 -1.45
CA ARG A 494 -3.40 9.50 -2.18
C ARG A 494 -3.50 9.06 -3.64
N PHE A 495 -4.18 7.94 -3.91
CA PHE A 495 -4.51 7.52 -5.26
C PHE A 495 -5.34 8.57 -6.02
N MET A 496 -6.30 9.22 -5.35
CA MET A 496 -7.08 10.29 -5.97
C MET A 496 -6.28 11.57 -6.22
N GLU A 497 -5.22 11.85 -5.45
CA GLU A 497 -4.26 12.91 -5.76
C GLU A 497 -3.50 12.63 -7.07
N HIS A 498 -3.06 11.37 -7.28
CA HIS A 498 -2.49 10.95 -8.56
C HIS A 498 -3.49 11.15 -9.71
N VAL A 499 -4.75 10.71 -9.54
CA VAL A 499 -5.81 10.87 -10.54
C VAL A 499 -6.03 12.36 -10.86
N ALA A 500 -6.06 13.22 -9.85
CA ALA A 500 -6.32 14.64 -10.03
C ALA A 500 -5.22 15.32 -10.87
N VAL A 501 -3.95 15.03 -10.60
CA VAL A 501 -2.83 15.59 -11.38
C VAL A 501 -2.87 15.08 -12.83
N GLU A 502 -3.04 13.78 -13.04
CA GLU A 502 -3.15 13.20 -14.39
C GLU A 502 -4.31 13.81 -15.19
N ARG A 503 -5.46 13.98 -14.53
CA ARG A 503 -6.66 14.56 -15.13
C ARG A 503 -6.49 16.03 -15.48
N ASP A 504 -5.87 16.82 -14.61
CA ASP A 504 -5.63 18.25 -14.85
C ASP A 504 -4.72 18.45 -16.07
N VAL A 505 -3.64 17.66 -16.16
CA VAL A 505 -2.75 17.65 -17.33
C VAL A 505 -3.50 17.24 -18.60
N LEU A 506 -4.28 16.15 -18.54
CA LEU A 506 -5.03 15.63 -19.70
C LEU A 506 -6.06 16.62 -20.23
N ALA A 507 -6.85 17.23 -19.35
CA ALA A 507 -7.95 18.12 -19.73
C ALA A 507 -7.45 19.46 -20.28
N ASN A 508 -6.37 20.01 -19.71
CA ASN A 508 -5.92 21.37 -20.00
C ASN A 508 -4.72 21.45 -20.96
N PHE A 509 -3.95 20.36 -21.10
CA PHE A 509 -2.71 20.32 -21.89
C PHE A 509 -2.59 19.06 -22.78
N PRO A 510 -3.62 18.67 -23.54
CA PRO A 510 -3.59 17.44 -24.36
C PRO A 510 -2.57 17.47 -25.50
N ASP A 511 -2.02 18.64 -25.83
CA ASP A 511 -1.01 18.88 -26.86
C ASP A 511 0.42 18.97 -26.32
N ALA A 512 0.62 18.82 -25.01
CA ALA A 512 1.94 18.90 -24.39
C ALA A 512 2.75 17.63 -24.59
N VAL A 513 4.05 17.80 -24.80
CA VAL A 513 5.06 16.74 -24.64
C VAL A 513 5.78 16.98 -23.32
N ILE A 514 5.76 15.98 -22.44
CA ILE A 514 6.37 16.04 -21.11
C ILE A 514 7.49 15.00 -21.07
N GLU A 515 8.70 15.44 -20.75
CA GLU A 515 9.89 14.61 -20.64
C GLU A 515 10.44 14.68 -19.21
N PHE A 516 10.91 13.54 -18.70
CA PHE A 516 11.53 13.41 -17.39
C PHE A 516 12.99 12.99 -17.55
N SER A 517 13.87 13.53 -16.72
CA SER A 517 15.28 13.14 -16.68
C SER A 517 15.85 13.22 -15.27
N THR A 518 16.73 12.29 -14.93
CA THR A 518 17.50 12.26 -13.69
C THR A 518 18.82 11.54 -13.94
N ASP A 519 19.85 11.91 -13.19
CA ASP A 519 21.14 11.20 -13.19
C ASP A 519 21.22 10.15 -12.06
N SER A 520 20.14 9.96 -11.30
CA SER A 520 20.09 9.02 -10.16
C SER A 520 19.75 7.60 -10.58
N ASP A 521 20.56 6.63 -10.14
CA ASP A 521 20.25 5.20 -10.29
C ASP A 521 19.08 4.72 -9.39
N LEU A 522 18.57 5.59 -8.49
CA LEU A 522 17.45 5.26 -7.61
C LEU A 522 16.08 5.48 -8.25
N VAL A 523 16.01 6.28 -9.33
CA VAL A 523 14.77 6.74 -9.95
C VAL A 523 14.79 6.39 -11.43
N SER A 524 13.72 5.77 -11.91
CA SER A 524 13.55 5.44 -13.33
C SER A 524 13.15 6.66 -14.18
N ASP A 525 13.10 6.48 -15.49
CA ASP A 525 12.65 7.47 -16.46
C ASP A 525 11.15 7.83 -16.34
N THR A 526 10.36 7.06 -15.59
CA THR A 526 8.95 7.37 -15.30
C THR A 526 8.75 8.18 -14.01
N GLY A 527 9.84 8.54 -13.31
CA GLY A 527 9.80 9.17 -11.99
C GLY A 527 9.58 8.19 -10.83
N ARG A 528 9.49 6.88 -11.12
CA ARG A 528 9.35 5.82 -10.11
C ARG A 528 10.66 5.58 -9.36
N VAL A 529 10.63 5.58 -8.02
CA VAL A 529 11.77 5.16 -7.17
C VAL A 529 11.90 3.63 -7.21
N ILE A 530 12.94 3.13 -7.87
CA ILE A 530 13.13 1.71 -8.17
C ILE A 530 14.14 1.01 -7.24
N SER A 531 14.81 1.75 -6.38
CA SER A 531 15.80 1.22 -5.43
C SER A 531 15.67 1.89 -4.08
N MET A 532 15.78 1.10 -3.01
CA MET A 532 15.80 1.59 -1.64
C MET A 532 17.24 1.86 -1.21
N PRO A 533 17.65 3.13 -1.03
CA PRO A 533 19.01 3.42 -0.61
C PRO A 533 19.24 2.97 0.84
N GLU A 534 20.47 2.59 1.16
CA GLU A 534 20.84 2.21 2.54
C GLU A 534 20.68 3.39 3.50
N PHE A 535 21.10 4.57 3.05
CA PHE A 535 21.04 5.83 3.77
C PHE A 535 20.12 6.83 3.08
N THR A 536 19.55 7.76 3.84
CA THR A 536 18.73 8.84 3.28
C THR A 536 19.52 9.61 2.22
N THR A 537 18.95 9.68 1.02
CA THR A 537 19.63 10.17 -0.17
C THR A 537 18.78 11.21 -0.87
N GLU A 538 19.41 12.30 -1.28
CA GLU A 538 18.80 13.30 -2.14
C GLU A 538 18.83 12.86 -3.61
N VAL A 539 17.76 13.14 -4.35
CA VAL A 539 17.69 12.98 -5.79
C VAL A 539 17.18 14.26 -6.43
N GLU A 540 17.93 14.73 -7.43
CA GLU A 540 17.53 15.80 -8.33
C GLU A 540 16.97 15.21 -9.63
N TYR A 541 15.93 15.83 -10.17
CA TYR A 541 15.37 15.47 -11.46
C TYR A 541 14.85 16.71 -12.19
N THR A 542 14.78 16.64 -13.51
CA THR A 542 14.33 17.73 -14.37
C THR A 542 13.15 17.28 -15.22
N ILE A 543 12.08 18.08 -15.18
CA ILE A 543 10.91 17.95 -16.04
C ILE A 543 11.04 18.97 -17.16
N THR A 544 10.87 18.54 -18.41
CA THR A 544 10.84 19.41 -19.59
C THR A 544 9.48 19.33 -20.25
N VAL A 545 8.89 20.48 -20.53
CA VAL A 545 7.59 20.60 -21.19
C VAL A 545 7.76 21.33 -22.51
N THR A 546 7.18 20.77 -23.57
CA THR A 546 7.10 21.39 -24.90
C THR A 546 5.65 21.51 -25.33
N ILE A 547 5.23 22.73 -25.70
CA ILE A 547 3.90 23.03 -26.28
C ILE A 547 4.11 23.93 -27.50
N GLY A 548 3.80 23.41 -28.69
CA GLY A 548 4.05 24.13 -29.95
C GLY A 548 5.54 24.36 -30.20
N GLU A 549 5.98 25.61 -30.22
CA GLU A 549 7.39 25.99 -30.41
C GLU A 549 8.10 26.36 -29.10
N GLU A 550 7.37 26.39 -27.97
CA GLU A 550 7.92 26.75 -26.66
C GLU A 550 8.32 25.49 -25.88
N THR A 551 9.55 25.48 -25.38
CA THR A 551 10.10 24.43 -24.52
C THR A 551 10.74 25.06 -23.30
N LYS A 552 10.39 24.59 -22.10
CA LYS A 552 10.98 25.02 -20.83
C LYS A 552 11.14 23.81 -19.90
N SER A 553 11.98 23.98 -18.88
CA SER A 553 12.25 22.93 -17.91
C SER A 553 12.24 23.48 -16.49
N ILE A 554 11.94 22.61 -15.53
CA ILE A 554 12.10 22.86 -14.10
C ILE A 554 12.88 21.71 -13.47
N THR A 555 13.79 22.04 -12.56
CA THR A 555 14.57 21.08 -11.79
C THR A 555 14.06 21.06 -10.35
N LEU A 556 13.80 19.87 -9.83
CA LEU A 556 13.18 19.63 -8.53
C LEU A 556 14.03 18.64 -7.73
N VAL A 557 13.85 18.66 -6.41
CA VAL A 557 14.61 17.84 -5.47
C VAL A 557 13.64 17.05 -4.60
N SER A 558 13.91 15.75 -4.47
CA SER A 558 13.23 14.83 -3.57
C SER A 558 14.24 14.15 -2.67
N VAL A 559 13.85 13.91 -1.42
CA VAL A 559 14.60 13.04 -0.51
C VAL A 559 13.99 11.64 -0.52
N ILE A 560 14.82 10.63 -0.73
CA ILE A 560 14.45 9.22 -0.61
C ILE A 560 14.96 8.73 0.76
N PRO A 561 14.08 8.46 1.73
CA PRO A 561 14.47 7.94 3.03
C PRO A 561 15.25 6.62 2.91
N GLY A 562 16.37 6.53 3.63
CA GLY A 562 17.18 5.32 3.68
C GLY A 562 16.46 4.20 4.41
N VAL A 563 16.81 2.95 4.12
CA VAL A 563 16.23 1.80 4.82
C VAL A 563 16.49 1.83 6.33
N ASN A 564 17.52 2.55 6.78
CA ASN A 564 17.83 2.74 8.21
C ASN A 564 16.92 3.74 8.94
N THR A 565 16.20 4.61 8.23
CA THR A 565 15.25 5.57 8.83
C THR A 565 13.80 5.08 8.81
N TRP A 566 13.57 3.90 8.27
CA TRP A 566 12.24 3.36 8.03
C TRP A 566 12.15 1.88 8.41
N ASN A 567 11.04 1.49 9.05
CA ASN A 567 10.75 0.09 9.37
C ASN A 567 9.87 -0.56 8.27
N GLN A 568 10.48 -1.27 7.34
CA GLN A 568 9.82 -1.85 6.15
C GLN A 568 8.84 -2.98 6.48
N ASN A 569 9.01 -3.70 7.60
CA ASN A 569 8.13 -4.84 7.88
C ASN A 569 7.05 -4.54 8.95
N TYR A 570 7.02 -3.31 9.48
CA TYR A 570 6.12 -2.86 10.56
C TYR A 570 5.19 -1.71 10.18
N GLY A 571 4.97 -1.45 8.89
CA GLY A 571 4.12 -0.35 8.44
C GLY A 571 2.82 -0.22 9.21
N PHE A 572 2.48 1.03 9.53
CA PHE A 572 1.40 1.38 10.45
C PHE A 572 0.06 0.73 10.04
N PHE A 573 -0.43 -0.27 10.79
CA PHE A 573 -1.48 -0.11 11.82
C PHE A 573 -1.96 -1.45 12.41
N ALA A 574 -2.46 -1.37 13.64
CA ALA A 574 -3.57 -2.19 14.12
C ALA A 574 -4.86 -1.38 13.90
N PRO A 575 -5.65 -1.59 12.83
CA PRO A 575 -6.76 -0.68 12.47
C PRO A 575 -7.67 -0.35 13.68
N THR A 576 -7.88 0.95 13.91
CA THR A 576 -8.70 1.49 15.01
C THR A 576 -10.19 1.57 14.66
N GLN A 577 -10.57 1.26 13.42
CA GLN A 577 -11.97 1.21 12.99
C GLN A 577 -12.40 -0.19 12.51
N ALA A 578 -13.59 -0.60 12.95
CA ALA A 578 -14.15 -1.95 12.83
C ALA A 578 -14.57 -2.36 11.39
N TRP A 579 -14.33 -1.52 10.39
CA TRP A 579 -14.56 -1.81 8.98
C TRP A 579 -13.27 -2.08 8.20
N ALA A 580 -12.11 -1.63 8.71
CA ALA A 580 -10.79 -1.94 8.14
C ALA A 580 -10.12 -3.17 8.78
N LYS A 581 -10.38 -3.43 10.07
CA LYS A 581 -10.43 -4.81 10.54
C LYS A 581 -11.84 -5.26 10.26
N ALA A 582 -12.06 -6.15 9.31
CA ALA A 582 -13.28 -6.91 9.33
C ALA A 582 -13.39 -7.52 10.74
N GLY A 583 -14.29 -6.97 11.57
CA GLY A 583 -14.56 -7.41 12.94
C GLY A 583 -15.27 -8.76 12.89
N TYR A 584 -14.57 -9.79 12.42
CA TYR A 584 -15.01 -11.19 12.38
C TYR A 584 -14.62 -11.91 13.67
N ARG A 585 -14.89 -11.31 14.85
CA ARG A 585 -14.96 -12.04 16.12
C ARG A 585 -15.97 -11.35 17.06
N SER A 586 -17.25 -11.60 16.82
CA SER A 586 -18.18 -12.01 17.87
C SER A 586 -18.86 -13.29 17.43
#